data_AF-A0A9W6TLP1-F1
#
_entry.id   AF-A0A9W6TLP1-F1
#
_cell.length_a   1.000
_cell.length_b   1.000
_cell.length_c   1.000
_cell.angle_alpha   90.00
_cell.angle_beta   90.00
_cell.angle_gamma   90.00
#
_symmetry.space_group_name_H-M   'P 1'
#
loop_
_entity.id
_entity.type
_entity.pdbx_description
1 polymer ?
#
loop_
_entity_poly.entity_id
_entity_poly.type
_entity_poly.pdbx_seq_one_letter_code
_entity_poly.pdbx_strand_id
1 'polypeptide(L)'
;METCKFRGAKVYLHNYYKTELKYSASRPKIDIEEFRKGPIPGVYYIPNWITQGEEAAILERVYAVPDDNDIWVNLKHRRLQMWGGEVKVPFDPKPLPQWLMQISQALVDAGIFSEEKKPNHALINGERKELILVADWG
;
A
#
# COMPACT_ATOMS: atom_id res chain seq x y z
N MET A 1 39.81 3.95 -2.25
CA MET A 1 38.76 4.68 -1.52
C MET A 1 37.62 4.96 -2.47
N GLU A 2 36.43 4.57 -2.05
CA GLU A 2 35.25 4.22 -2.84
C GLU A 2 34.56 5.42 -3.49
N THR A 3 34.29 5.34 -4.81
CA THR A 3 33.33 6.21 -5.48
C THR A 3 32.58 5.47 -6.58
N CYS A 4 31.71 4.53 -6.24
CA CYS A 4 30.58 4.15 -7.12
C CYS A 4 29.64 3.21 -6.38
N LYS A 5 28.43 3.64 -6.00
CA LYS A 5 27.25 2.75 -5.83
C LYS A 5 25.90 3.43 -5.57
N PHE A 6 25.82 4.72 -5.23
CA PHE A 6 24.55 5.31 -4.74
C PHE A 6 23.77 6.22 -5.70
N ARG A 7 24.27 6.54 -6.90
CA ARG A 7 23.54 7.42 -7.83
C ARG A 7 22.38 6.72 -8.57
N GLY A 8 22.48 5.42 -8.86
CA GLY A 8 21.46 4.67 -9.60
C GLY A 8 20.18 4.38 -8.78
N ALA A 9 20.33 3.93 -7.54
CA ALA A 9 19.20 3.57 -6.68
C ALA A 9 18.28 4.76 -6.35
N LYS A 10 18.86 5.96 -6.12
CA LYS A 10 18.08 7.19 -5.84
C LYS A 10 17.22 7.63 -7.03
N VAL A 11 17.72 7.52 -8.27
CA VAL A 11 16.95 7.86 -9.47
C VAL A 11 15.82 6.86 -9.70
N TYR A 12 16.09 5.57 -9.47
CA TYR A 12 15.07 4.51 -9.58
C TYR A 12 13.90 4.74 -8.62
N LEU A 13 14.20 5.08 -7.35
CA LEU A 13 13.18 5.33 -6.33
C LEU A 13 12.41 6.63 -6.56
N HIS A 14 13.07 7.70 -7.04
CA HIS A 14 12.39 8.96 -7.34
C HIS A 14 11.31 8.79 -8.42
N ASN A 15 11.59 7.97 -9.44
CA ASN A 15 10.58 7.59 -10.42
C ASN A 15 9.53 6.68 -9.80
N TYR A 16 9.92 5.75 -8.92
CA TYR A 16 9.00 4.83 -8.24
C TYR A 16 7.90 5.55 -7.44
N TYR A 17 8.25 6.59 -6.67
CA TYR A 17 7.26 7.39 -5.91
C TYR A 17 6.25 8.11 -6.81
N LYS A 18 6.61 8.38 -8.06
CA LYS A 18 5.78 9.11 -9.02
C LYS A 18 4.97 8.20 -9.95
N THR A 19 5.26 6.89 -9.96
CA THR A 19 4.69 5.99 -10.96
C THR A 19 3.33 5.44 -10.51
N GLU A 20 2.35 5.52 -11.42
CA GLU A 20 1.00 4.96 -11.28
C GLU A 20 0.92 3.48 -11.61
N LEU A 21 -0.05 2.74 -11.09
CA LEU A 21 -0.35 1.37 -11.53
C LEU A 21 -0.71 1.39 -13.03
N LYS A 22 -0.19 0.41 -13.77
CA LYS A 22 -0.47 0.26 -15.22
C LYS A 22 -1.93 -0.11 -15.49
N TYR A 23 -2.58 -0.75 -14.53
CA TYR A 23 -3.97 -1.17 -14.58
C TYR A 23 -4.68 -0.67 -13.33
N SER A 24 -5.83 -0.04 -13.52
CA SER A 24 -6.74 0.37 -12.46
C SER A 24 -8.16 0.24 -13.00
N ALA A 25 -8.99 -0.55 -12.33
CA ALA A 25 -10.39 -0.67 -12.69
C ALA A 25 -11.20 0.47 -12.06
N SER A 26 -12.07 1.10 -12.85
CA SER A 26 -13.13 1.94 -12.28
C SER A 26 -14.10 1.04 -11.52
N ARG A 27 -14.44 1.44 -10.30
CA ARG A 27 -15.34 0.69 -9.42
C ARG A 27 -16.52 1.60 -9.07
N PRO A 28 -17.77 1.10 -9.13
CA PRO A 28 -18.89 1.85 -8.59
C PRO A 28 -18.75 1.93 -7.06
N LYS A 29 -19.44 2.90 -6.48
CA LYS A 29 -19.68 2.91 -5.04
C LYS A 29 -20.42 1.63 -4.66
N ILE A 30 -20.00 1.00 -3.56
CA ILE A 30 -20.62 -0.22 -3.04
C ILE A 30 -21.32 0.07 -1.72
N ASP A 31 -22.31 -0.74 -1.38
CA ASP A 31 -22.80 -0.85 -0.01
C ASP A 31 -21.99 -1.94 0.70
N ILE A 32 -21.10 -1.54 1.63
CA ILE A 32 -20.23 -2.48 2.33
C ILE A 32 -21.01 -3.44 3.24
N GLU A 33 -22.24 -3.09 3.62
CA GLU A 33 -23.07 -3.94 4.50
C GLU A 33 -23.47 -5.25 3.81
N GLU A 34 -23.56 -5.27 2.49
CA GLU A 34 -23.76 -6.50 1.70
C GLU A 34 -22.60 -7.49 1.83
N PHE A 35 -21.42 -7.01 2.24
CA PHE A 35 -20.19 -7.79 2.38
C PHE A 35 -19.85 -8.15 3.83
N ARG A 36 -20.78 -7.90 4.78
CA ARG A 36 -20.60 -8.24 6.20
C ARG A 36 -20.31 -9.74 6.37
N LYS A 37 -19.25 -10.06 7.12
CA LYS A 37 -18.83 -11.44 7.35
C LYS A 37 -19.00 -11.86 8.81
N GLY A 38 -19.95 -12.75 9.03
CA GLY A 38 -20.19 -13.34 10.36
C GLY A 38 -20.89 -12.36 11.31
N PRO A 39 -20.95 -12.70 12.61
CA PRO A 39 -21.73 -11.94 13.59
C PRO A 39 -20.99 -10.71 14.14
N ILE A 40 -19.70 -10.54 13.83
CA ILE A 40 -18.87 -9.47 14.39
C ILE A 40 -19.16 -8.17 13.62
N PRO A 41 -19.65 -7.10 14.27
CA PRO A 41 -19.84 -5.82 13.62
C PRO A 41 -18.52 -5.25 13.09
N GLY A 42 -18.56 -4.64 11.89
CA GLY A 42 -17.40 -3.98 11.29
C GLY A 42 -16.42 -4.91 10.57
N VAL A 43 -16.72 -6.20 10.44
CA VAL A 43 -15.91 -7.15 9.67
C VAL A 43 -16.58 -7.41 8.31
N TYR A 44 -15.86 -7.08 7.24
CA TYR A 44 -16.33 -7.21 5.86
C TYR A 44 -15.35 -8.04 5.05
N TYR A 45 -15.87 -8.81 4.09
CA TYR A 45 -15.06 -9.55 3.13
C TYR A 45 -15.58 -9.31 1.72
N ILE A 46 -14.80 -8.58 0.92
CA ILE A 46 -15.13 -8.27 -0.48
C ILE A 46 -14.27 -9.18 -1.38
N PRO A 47 -14.84 -10.26 -1.93
CA PRO A 47 -14.09 -11.16 -2.81
C PRO A 47 -13.73 -10.47 -4.12
N ASN A 48 -12.56 -10.82 -4.68
CA ASN A 48 -12.13 -10.38 -6.02
C ASN A 48 -12.17 -8.86 -6.23
N TRP A 49 -11.91 -8.08 -5.17
CA TRP A 49 -11.93 -6.62 -5.22
C TRP A 49 -10.91 -6.03 -6.21
N ILE A 50 -9.76 -6.70 -6.32
CA ILE A 50 -8.74 -6.42 -7.33
C ILE A 50 -8.84 -7.43 -8.47
N THR A 51 -8.69 -6.93 -9.69
CA THR A 51 -8.57 -7.77 -10.89
C THR A 51 -7.19 -8.44 -10.94
N GLN A 52 -7.05 -9.51 -11.72
CA GLN A 52 -5.75 -10.15 -11.94
C GLN A 52 -4.69 -9.20 -12.52
N GLY A 53 -5.12 -8.24 -13.36
CA GLY A 53 -4.21 -7.22 -13.93
C GLY A 53 -3.71 -6.22 -12.87
N GLU A 54 -4.58 -5.80 -11.96
CA GLU A 54 -4.20 -4.97 -10.82
C GLU A 54 -3.30 -5.73 -9.85
N GLU A 55 -3.60 -6.99 -9.55
CA GLU A 55 -2.76 -7.83 -8.71
C GLU A 55 -1.34 -7.94 -9.29
N ALA A 56 -1.22 -8.24 -10.58
CA ALA A 56 0.08 -8.31 -11.27
C ALA A 56 0.82 -6.95 -11.22
N ALA A 57 0.12 -5.85 -11.44
CA ALA A 57 0.71 -4.50 -11.37
C ALA A 57 1.16 -4.13 -9.96
N ILE A 58 0.41 -4.52 -8.92
CA ILE A 58 0.77 -4.31 -7.52
C ILE A 58 2.01 -5.14 -7.17
N LEU A 59 2.04 -6.43 -7.55
CA LEU A 59 3.19 -7.29 -7.30
C LEU A 59 4.45 -6.78 -8.01
N GLU A 60 4.34 -6.29 -9.24
CA GLU A 60 5.45 -5.64 -9.95
C GLU A 60 6.04 -4.48 -9.13
N ARG A 61 5.19 -3.68 -8.48
CA ARG A 61 5.65 -2.58 -7.61
C ARG A 61 6.29 -3.08 -6.33
N VAL A 62 5.62 -3.98 -5.62
CA VAL A 62 6.13 -4.55 -4.37
C VAL A 62 7.53 -5.13 -4.57
N TYR A 63 7.75 -5.90 -5.64
CA TYR A 63 9.04 -6.55 -5.90
C TYR A 63 10.07 -5.69 -6.63
N ALA A 64 9.69 -4.52 -7.12
CA ALA A 64 10.65 -3.55 -7.66
C ALA A 64 11.46 -2.84 -6.56
N VAL A 65 11.04 -2.94 -5.28
CA VAL A 65 11.80 -2.42 -4.14
C VAL A 65 12.99 -3.36 -3.86
N PRO A 66 14.24 -2.90 -4.02
CA PRO A 66 15.41 -3.74 -3.78
C PRO A 66 15.44 -4.30 -2.36
N ASP A 67 15.91 -5.53 -2.19
CA ASP A 67 15.93 -6.21 -0.88
C ASP A 67 16.81 -5.49 0.16
N ASP A 68 17.82 -4.74 -0.28
CA ASP A 68 18.74 -3.95 0.53
C ASP A 68 18.25 -2.51 0.78
N ASN A 69 17.00 -2.21 0.44
CA ASN A 69 16.40 -0.91 0.64
C ASN A 69 15.86 -0.73 2.08
N ASP A 70 16.07 0.45 2.66
CA ASP A 70 15.64 0.78 4.03
C ASP A 70 14.11 0.77 4.26
N ILE A 71 13.30 0.73 3.19
CA ILE A 71 11.85 0.54 3.28
C ILE A 71 11.51 -0.87 3.78
N TRP A 72 12.36 -1.85 3.50
CA TRP A 72 12.25 -3.19 4.06
C TRP A 72 12.75 -3.20 5.51
N VAL A 73 11.81 -3.38 6.44
CA VAL A 73 12.11 -3.59 7.85
C VAL A 73 12.16 -5.08 8.12
N ASN A 74 13.31 -5.57 8.58
CA ASN A 74 13.49 -6.95 9.01
C ASN A 74 13.00 -7.14 10.44
N LEU A 75 12.05 -8.04 10.62
CA LEU A 75 11.55 -8.52 11.90
C LEU A 75 12.08 -9.95 12.12
N LYS A 76 11.85 -10.50 13.33
CA LYS A 76 12.44 -11.79 13.75
C LYS A 76 12.23 -12.96 12.77
N HIS A 77 11.12 -12.99 12.05
CA HIS A 77 10.75 -14.11 11.16
C HIS A 77 10.18 -13.67 9.80
N ARG A 78 10.20 -12.37 9.51
CA ARG A 78 9.60 -11.82 8.29
C ARG A 78 10.20 -10.47 7.98
N ARG A 79 9.99 -9.99 6.76
CA ARG A 79 10.22 -8.59 6.39
C ARG A 79 8.91 -7.87 6.07
N LEU A 80 8.91 -6.56 6.25
CA LEU A 80 7.77 -5.70 6.01
C LEU A 80 8.20 -4.45 5.23
N GLN A 81 7.46 -4.04 4.21
CA GLN A 81 7.59 -2.67 3.69
C GLN A 81 6.71 -1.74 4.53
N MET A 82 7.26 -0.60 4.93
CA MET A 82 6.50 0.48 5.59
C MET A 82 6.43 1.70 4.66
N TRP A 83 5.22 2.09 4.27
CA TRP A 83 4.98 3.26 3.41
C TRP A 83 4.08 4.26 4.12
N GLY A 84 4.35 5.56 3.95
CA GLY A 84 3.52 6.63 4.51
C GLY A 84 3.92 7.11 5.90
N GLY A 85 5.06 6.66 6.42
CA GLY A 85 5.56 7.01 7.74
C GLY A 85 6.07 5.78 8.49
N GLU A 86 6.73 5.98 9.62
CA GLU A 86 7.02 4.89 10.55
C GLU A 86 5.89 4.80 11.57
N VAL A 87 5.42 3.58 11.87
CA VAL A 87 4.42 3.34 12.92
C VAL A 87 5.07 3.47 14.30
N LYS A 88 5.35 4.71 14.71
CA LYS A 88 5.86 5.09 16.03
C LYS A 88 4.93 6.15 16.63
N VAL A 89 5.04 6.36 17.94
CA VAL A 89 4.31 7.42 18.64
C VAL A 89 5.30 8.54 18.99
N PRO A 90 5.08 9.80 18.55
CA PRO A 90 4.01 10.24 17.65
C PRO A 90 4.20 9.73 16.21
N PHE A 91 3.09 9.51 15.49
CA PHE A 91 3.13 9.12 14.09
C PHE A 91 3.56 10.31 13.23
N ASP A 92 4.56 10.10 12.37
CA ASP A 92 5.09 11.11 11.44
C ASP A 92 4.69 10.73 10.00
N PRO A 93 3.58 11.27 9.47
CA PRO A 93 3.08 10.91 8.16
C PRO A 93 4.01 11.39 7.04
N LYS A 94 4.29 10.49 6.10
CA LYS A 94 5.05 10.77 4.88
C LYS A 94 4.17 10.56 3.65
N PRO A 95 4.46 11.20 2.51
CA PRO A 95 3.73 10.93 1.28
C PRO A 95 3.80 9.45 0.88
N LEU A 96 2.65 8.88 0.53
CA LEU A 96 2.59 7.57 -0.12
C LEU A 96 3.13 7.68 -1.57
N PRO A 97 3.74 6.62 -2.12
CA PRO A 97 4.02 6.56 -3.55
C PRO A 97 2.70 6.55 -4.34
N GLN A 98 2.72 7.11 -5.54
CA GLN A 98 1.54 7.36 -6.37
C GLN A 98 0.66 6.10 -6.55
N TRP A 99 1.25 4.92 -6.75
CA TRP A 99 0.50 3.67 -6.89
C TRP A 99 -0.28 3.26 -5.62
N LEU A 100 0.23 3.57 -4.41
CA LEU A 100 -0.51 3.36 -3.16
C LEU A 100 -1.58 4.43 -2.96
N MET A 101 -1.32 5.68 -3.38
CA MET A 101 -2.34 6.73 -3.37
C MET A 101 -3.51 6.39 -4.28
N GLN A 102 -3.26 5.79 -5.44
CA GLN A 102 -4.33 5.31 -6.34
C GLN A 102 -5.20 4.23 -5.70
N ILE A 103 -4.59 3.26 -4.99
CA ILE A 103 -5.36 2.23 -4.27
C ILE A 103 -6.17 2.86 -3.13
N SER A 104 -5.55 3.78 -2.38
CA SER A 104 -6.22 4.51 -1.30
C SER A 104 -7.43 5.30 -1.82
N GLN A 105 -7.27 6.01 -2.94
CA GLN A 105 -8.37 6.74 -3.59
C GLN A 105 -9.46 5.79 -4.09
N ALA A 106 -9.11 4.64 -4.69
CA ALA A 106 -10.10 3.65 -5.13
C ALA A 106 -10.96 3.11 -3.99
N LEU A 107 -10.43 3.03 -2.76
CA LEU A 107 -11.20 2.65 -1.57
C LEU A 107 -12.14 3.78 -1.13
N VAL A 108 -11.75 5.05 -1.28
CA VAL A 108 -12.63 6.19 -1.01
C VAL A 108 -13.75 6.28 -2.05
N ASP A 109 -13.40 6.16 -3.33
CA ASP A 109 -14.36 6.23 -4.44
C ASP A 109 -15.42 5.10 -4.34
N ALA A 110 -15.00 3.94 -3.85
CA ALA A 110 -15.88 2.82 -3.53
C ALA A 110 -16.81 3.06 -2.33
N GLY A 111 -16.56 4.09 -1.52
CA GLY A 111 -17.31 4.40 -0.30
C GLY A 111 -16.88 3.58 0.92
N ILE A 112 -15.73 2.89 0.87
CA ILE A 112 -15.20 2.10 2.00
C ILE A 112 -14.60 3.03 3.06
N PHE A 113 -13.89 4.07 2.63
CA PHE A 113 -13.41 5.15 3.49
C PHE A 113 -14.04 6.48 3.07
N SER A 114 -14.19 7.41 4.01
CA SER A 114 -14.50 8.80 3.66
C SER A 114 -13.22 9.52 3.25
N GLU A 115 -13.34 10.70 2.63
CA GLU A 115 -12.17 11.45 2.20
C GLU A 115 -11.35 11.98 3.39
N GLU A 116 -12.03 12.31 4.50
CA GLU A 116 -11.40 12.64 5.78
C GLU A 116 -10.74 11.42 6.44
N LYS A 117 -11.11 10.20 6.00
CA LYS A 117 -10.57 8.94 6.50
C LYS A 117 -9.78 8.16 5.45
N LYS A 118 -9.25 8.85 4.44
CA LYS A 118 -8.46 8.23 3.37
C LYS A 118 -7.17 7.60 3.90
N PRO A 119 -6.89 6.31 3.63
CA PRO A 119 -5.65 5.66 4.06
C PRO A 119 -4.38 6.43 3.65
N ASN A 120 -3.53 6.70 4.63
CA ASN A 120 -2.28 7.46 4.48
C ASN A 120 -1.03 6.61 4.77
N HIS A 121 -1.19 5.36 5.16
CA HIS A 121 -0.11 4.44 5.51
C HIS A 121 -0.37 3.02 4.98
N ALA A 122 0.69 2.31 4.59
CA ALA A 122 0.60 0.95 4.07
C ALA A 122 1.71 0.04 4.62
N LEU A 123 1.32 -1.19 4.96
CA LEU A 123 2.23 -2.25 5.39
C LEU A 123 2.15 -3.42 4.40
N ILE A 124 3.29 -3.84 3.87
CA ILE A 124 3.35 -4.95 2.90
C ILE A 124 4.17 -6.09 3.48
N ASN A 125 3.53 -7.24 3.69
CA ASN A 125 4.17 -8.41 4.26
C ASN A 125 4.85 -9.26 3.17
N GLY A 126 6.19 -9.39 3.25
CA GLY A 126 6.99 -10.08 2.25
C GLY A 126 6.74 -11.59 2.14
N GLU A 127 6.33 -12.24 3.25
CA GLU A 127 6.17 -13.70 3.31
C GLU A 127 4.78 -14.17 2.84
N ARG A 128 3.76 -13.33 3.01
CA ARG A 128 2.36 -13.71 2.72
C ARG A 128 1.77 -13.02 1.49
N LYS A 129 2.55 -12.15 0.80
CA LYS A 129 2.07 -11.27 -0.28
C LYS A 129 0.79 -10.51 0.10
N GLU A 130 0.67 -10.16 1.38
CA GLU A 130 -0.47 -9.43 1.94
C GLU A 130 -0.14 -7.94 1.97
N LEU A 131 -1.00 -7.13 1.34
CA LEU A 131 -1.01 -5.67 1.47
C LEU A 131 -2.07 -5.29 2.51
N ILE A 132 -1.66 -4.57 3.55
CA ILE A 132 -2.56 -4.01 4.55
C ILE A 132 -2.47 -2.48 4.45
N LEU A 133 -3.58 -1.85 4.10
CA LEU A 133 -3.72 -0.39 4.12
C LEU A 133 -4.29 0.03 5.47
N VAL A 134 -3.64 1.01 6.10
CA VAL A 134 -4.03 1.55 7.39
C VAL A 134 -4.31 3.03 7.23
N ALA A 135 -5.43 3.45 7.79
CA ALA A 135 -5.82 4.84 7.89
C ALA A 135 -5.56 5.27 9.35
N ASP A 136 -4.47 6.00 9.59
CA ASP A 136 -4.12 6.50 10.92
C ASP A 136 -4.57 7.96 11.07
N TRP A 137 -5.32 8.21 12.15
CA TRP A 137 -5.91 9.49 12.51
C TRP A 137 -5.48 9.76 13.95
N GLY A 138 -4.49 10.63 14.12
CA GLY A 138 -4.01 11.06 15.43
C GLY A 138 -5.11 11.64 16.32
#